data_AF-G0RN01-F1
#
_entry.id   AF-G0RN01-F1
#
_cell.length_a   1.000
_cell.length_b   1.000
_cell.length_c   1.000
_cell.angle_alpha   90.00
_cell.angle_beta   90.00
_cell.angle_gamma   90.00
#
_symmetry.space_group_name_H-M   'P 1'
#
loop_
_entity.id
_entity.type
_entity.pdbx_description
1 polymer ?
#
loop_
_entity_poly.entity_id
_entity_poly.type
_entity_poly.pdbx_seq_one_letter_code
_entity_poly.pdbx_strand_id
1 'polypeptide(L)'
;AGGDFHHEDEELRTAHQQAQQYAGSSGSSELFSQIINTISQKKNRLAEDDIDEQDAIRKHKQTYEQDADNLDSGSLGSAAALQALKKFTQGETGGNQSQGAFLGLAMSEASKLFDSKAANGKVSSEASKESAIQQAGELALKMYFKSQGGGQQGPSGLMGLASKFL
;
A
#
# COMPACT_ATOMS: atom_id res chain seq x y z
N ALA A 1 25.10 -9.88 -13.81
CA ALA A 1 23.92 -10.15 -12.97
C ALA A 1 22.72 -9.62 -13.73
N GLY A 2 21.86 -10.50 -14.23
CA GLY A 2 20.70 -10.15 -15.03
C GLY A 2 19.62 -11.18 -14.77
N GLY A 3 18.52 -10.74 -14.18
CA GLY A 3 17.41 -11.59 -13.76
C GLY A 3 16.84 -11.11 -12.45
N ASP A 4 15.97 -10.10 -12.50
CA ASP A 4 15.15 -9.71 -11.34
C ASP A 4 13.77 -9.17 -11.75
N PHE A 5 13.63 -8.62 -12.96
CA PHE A 5 12.35 -8.08 -13.46
C PHE A 5 11.21 -9.11 -13.64
N HIS A 6 11.51 -10.41 -13.74
CA HIS A 6 10.48 -11.44 -13.95
C HIS A 6 9.69 -11.79 -12.68
N HIS A 7 10.28 -11.61 -11.49
CA HIS A 7 9.61 -11.97 -10.23
C HIS A 7 8.63 -10.87 -9.79
N GLU A 8 8.99 -9.59 -9.98
CA GLU A 8 8.13 -8.46 -9.58
C GLU A 8 6.75 -8.48 -10.26
N ASP A 9 6.71 -8.84 -11.55
CA ASP A 9 5.47 -8.92 -12.32
C ASP A 9 4.59 -10.09 -11.86
N GLU A 10 5.18 -11.21 -11.45
CA GLU A 10 4.45 -12.36 -10.89
C GLU A 10 3.90 -12.05 -9.49
N GLU A 11 4.66 -11.32 -8.67
CA GLU A 11 4.22 -10.87 -7.34
C GLU A 11 3.10 -9.84 -7.42
N LEU A 12 3.20 -8.86 -8.32
CA LEU A 12 2.11 -7.94 -8.61
C LEU A 12 0.87 -8.70 -9.09
N ARG A 13 1.05 -9.67 -10.00
CA ARG A 13 -0.05 -10.50 -10.49
C ARG A 13 -0.71 -11.32 -9.41
N THR A 14 0.01 -11.78 -8.39
CA THR A 14 -0.57 -12.56 -7.28
C THR A 14 -1.06 -11.69 -6.12
N ALA A 15 -0.74 -10.39 -6.10
CA ALA A 15 -1.14 -9.44 -5.07
C ALA A 15 -2.67 -9.35 -4.89
N HIS A 16 -3.47 -9.59 -5.93
CA HIS A 16 -4.94 -9.58 -5.82
C HIS A 16 -5.45 -10.71 -4.91
N GLN A 17 -4.78 -11.87 -4.92
CA GLN A 17 -5.12 -13.00 -4.07
C GLN A 17 -4.79 -12.68 -2.61
N GLN A 18 -3.62 -12.06 -2.38
CA GLN A 18 -3.23 -11.60 -1.05
C GLN A 18 -4.18 -10.51 -0.54
N ALA A 19 -4.53 -9.54 -1.38
CA ALA A 19 -5.49 -8.50 -1.06
C ALA A 19 -6.84 -9.08 -0.64
N GLN A 20 -7.35 -10.08 -1.36
CA GLN A 20 -8.58 -10.76 -1.02
C GLN A 20 -8.47 -11.51 0.33
N GLN A 21 -7.38 -12.25 0.55
CA GLN A 21 -7.13 -12.96 1.81
C GLN A 21 -7.12 -11.99 2.99
N TYR A 22 -6.44 -10.85 2.84
CA TYR A 22 -6.41 -9.82 3.87
C TYR A 22 -7.76 -9.12 4.02
N ALA A 23 -8.46 -8.80 2.92
CA ALA A 23 -9.71 -8.04 2.92
C ALA A 23 -10.91 -8.84 3.47
N GLY A 24 -10.86 -10.18 3.39
CA GLY A 24 -11.99 -11.02 3.77
C GLY A 24 -13.22 -10.70 2.91
N SER A 25 -14.35 -10.38 3.54
CA SER A 25 -15.58 -9.99 2.85
C SER A 25 -15.58 -8.56 2.31
N SER A 26 -14.61 -7.73 2.69
CA SER A 26 -14.59 -6.30 2.31
C SER A 26 -14.12 -6.02 0.89
N GLY A 27 -13.59 -7.01 0.18
CA GLY A 27 -13.09 -6.86 -1.20
C GLY A 27 -13.16 -8.15 -2.01
N SER A 28 -13.06 -8.01 -3.34
CA SER A 28 -13.13 -9.14 -4.27
C SER A 28 -11.87 -9.26 -5.12
N SER A 29 -11.51 -10.50 -5.47
CA SER A 29 -10.38 -10.82 -6.37
C SER A 29 -10.43 -10.00 -7.65
N GLU A 30 -11.61 -9.93 -8.28
CA GLU A 30 -11.83 -9.26 -9.56
C GLU A 30 -11.53 -7.76 -9.48
N LEU A 31 -12.05 -7.10 -8.44
CA LEU A 31 -11.82 -5.67 -8.20
C LEU A 31 -10.32 -5.40 -7.99
N PHE A 32 -9.68 -6.17 -7.13
CA PHE A 32 -8.26 -6.02 -6.87
C PHE A 32 -7.42 -6.29 -8.13
N SER A 33 -7.78 -7.31 -8.92
CA SER A 33 -7.13 -7.63 -10.19
C SER A 33 -7.23 -6.49 -11.19
N GLN A 34 -8.41 -5.90 -11.36
CA GLN A 34 -8.63 -4.76 -12.26
C GLN A 34 -7.79 -3.54 -11.84
N ILE A 35 -7.75 -3.24 -10.55
CA ILE A 35 -6.97 -2.13 -10.00
C ILE A 35 -5.48 -2.40 -10.17
N ILE A 36 -4.99 -3.60 -9.83
CA ILE A 36 -3.59 -4.00 -10.02
C ILE A 36 -3.20 -3.87 -11.48
N ASN A 37 -4.03 -4.30 -12.42
CA ASN A 37 -3.74 -4.15 -13.85
C ASN A 37 -3.59 -2.66 -14.23
N THR A 38 -4.44 -1.79 -13.71
CA THR A 38 -4.35 -0.33 -13.93
C THR A 38 -3.08 0.26 -13.33
N ILE A 39 -2.72 -0.16 -12.11
CA ILE A 39 -1.51 0.27 -11.41
C ILE A 39 -0.26 -0.23 -12.14
N SER A 40 -0.23 -1.48 -12.59
CA SER A 40 0.88 -2.08 -13.34
C SER A 40 1.12 -1.33 -14.66
N GLN A 41 0.08 -0.87 -15.35
CA GLN A 41 0.21 -0.01 -16.53
C GLN A 41 0.84 1.35 -16.20
N LYS A 42 0.61 1.86 -14.98
CA LYS A 42 1.19 3.12 -14.48
C LYS A 42 2.53 2.93 -13.76
N LYS A 43 3.00 1.70 -13.53
CA LYS A 43 4.18 1.35 -12.71
C LYS A 43 5.38 2.25 -12.99
N ASN A 44 5.74 2.39 -14.26
CA ASN A 44 6.89 3.19 -14.69
C ASN A 44 6.75 4.67 -14.28
N ARG A 45 5.56 5.26 -14.48
CA ARG A 45 5.29 6.64 -14.05
C ARG A 45 5.31 6.77 -12.53
N LEU A 46 4.74 5.80 -11.82
CA LEU A 46 4.71 5.79 -10.35
C LEU A 46 6.11 5.65 -9.74
N ALA A 47 7.04 4.98 -10.43
CA ALA A 47 8.43 4.88 -9.98
C ALA A 47 9.20 6.20 -10.11
N GLU A 48 8.80 7.07 -11.04
CA GLU A 48 9.41 8.39 -11.27
C GLU A 48 8.73 9.51 -10.46
N ASP A 49 7.51 9.28 -10.00
CA ASP A 49 6.68 10.29 -9.34
C ASP A 49 6.99 10.38 -7.83
N ASP A 50 7.13 11.60 -7.31
CA ASP A 50 7.39 11.79 -5.89
C ASP A 50 6.11 11.56 -5.06
N ILE A 51 6.32 11.32 -3.77
CA ILE A 51 5.25 11.07 -2.81
C ILE A 51 5.09 12.28 -1.93
N ASP A 52 3.88 12.83 -1.86
CA ASP A 52 3.52 13.80 -0.83
C ASP A 52 3.25 13.07 0.51
N GLU A 53 4.34 12.73 1.20
CA GLU A 53 4.29 12.06 2.50
C GLU A 53 3.56 12.90 3.55
N GLN A 54 3.65 14.23 3.45
CA GLN A 54 3.01 15.15 4.39
C GLN A 54 1.49 15.11 4.25
N ASP A 55 0.99 15.11 3.01
CA ASP A 55 -0.43 14.93 2.73
C ASP A 55 -0.92 13.55 3.17
N ALA A 56 -0.17 12.49 2.88
CA ALA A 56 -0.53 11.14 3.31
C ALA A 56 -0.63 11.04 4.84
N ILE A 57 0.36 11.55 5.58
CA ILE A 57 0.36 11.56 7.06
C ILE A 57 -0.81 12.38 7.59
N ARG A 58 -1.10 13.54 6.98
CA ARG A 58 -2.24 14.37 7.38
C ARG A 58 -3.56 13.62 7.22
N LYS A 59 -3.77 12.98 6.08
CA LYS A 59 -4.98 12.18 5.78
C LYS A 59 -5.12 10.98 6.70
N HIS A 60 -4.02 10.31 7.01
CA HIS A 60 -3.98 9.23 8.00
C HIS A 60 -4.45 9.71 9.38
N LYS A 61 -3.90 10.83 9.87
CA LYS A 61 -4.31 11.43 11.14
C LYS A 61 -5.78 11.83 11.14
N GLN A 62 -6.25 12.48 10.07
CA GLN A 62 -7.67 12.84 9.93
C GLN A 62 -8.58 11.61 10.02
N THR A 63 -8.17 10.52 9.37
CA THR A 63 -9.00 9.31 9.28
C THR A 63 -8.97 8.47 10.56
N TYR A 64 -7.82 8.33 11.22
CA TYR A 64 -7.65 7.43 12.37
C TYR A 64 -7.57 8.13 13.73
N GLU A 65 -6.98 9.33 13.82
CA GLU A 65 -6.81 10.04 15.10
C GLU A 65 -7.96 11.01 15.36
N GLN A 66 -8.35 11.77 14.33
CA GLN A 66 -9.40 12.79 14.43
C GLN A 66 -10.79 12.23 14.10
N ASP A 67 -10.83 11.01 13.56
CA ASP A 67 -12.05 10.30 13.17
C ASP A 67 -13.00 11.17 12.32
N ALA A 68 -12.40 11.95 11.41
CA ALA A 68 -13.08 12.96 10.62
C ALA A 68 -14.19 12.36 9.74
N ASP A 69 -15.20 13.19 9.47
CA ASP A 69 -16.32 12.88 8.59
C ASP A 69 -16.08 13.41 7.17
N ASN A 70 -16.96 13.00 6.24
CA ASN A 70 -16.91 13.40 4.83
C ASN A 70 -15.54 13.09 4.15
N LEU A 71 -14.98 11.93 4.47
CA LEU A 71 -13.70 11.46 3.96
C LEU A 71 -13.83 11.11 2.47
N ASP A 72 -12.99 11.72 1.64
CA ASP A 72 -12.86 11.37 0.23
C ASP A 72 -12.05 10.09 0.03
N SER A 73 -12.13 9.50 -1.17
CA SER A 73 -11.40 8.28 -1.52
C SER A 73 -9.89 8.41 -1.33
N GLY A 74 -9.31 9.60 -1.52
CA GLY A 74 -7.88 9.81 -1.36
C GLY A 74 -7.42 9.93 0.07
N SER A 75 -8.24 10.53 0.93
CA SER A 75 -8.03 10.48 2.38
C SER A 75 -8.02 9.04 2.88
N LEU A 76 -9.02 8.24 2.48
CA LEU A 76 -9.13 6.82 2.84
C LEU A 76 -7.98 5.99 2.27
N GLY A 77 -7.63 6.17 0.99
CA GLY A 77 -6.56 5.44 0.33
C GLY A 77 -5.19 5.73 0.94
N SER A 78 -4.88 7.00 1.21
CA SER A 78 -3.61 7.41 1.81
C SER A 78 -3.47 6.92 3.25
N ALA A 79 -4.56 7.01 4.02
CA ALA A 79 -4.61 6.50 5.39
C ALA A 79 -4.39 4.97 5.42
N ALA A 80 -5.04 4.24 4.52
CA ALA A 80 -4.92 2.79 4.43
C ALA A 80 -3.51 2.34 4.01
N ALA A 81 -2.90 2.99 3.02
CA ALA A 81 -1.54 2.68 2.59
C ALA A 81 -0.53 2.90 3.73
N LEU A 82 -0.67 3.96 4.52
CA LEU A 82 0.20 4.20 5.68
C LEU A 82 -0.02 3.20 6.81
N GLN A 83 -1.26 2.77 7.05
CA GLN A 83 -1.51 1.66 7.97
C GLN A 83 -0.88 0.38 7.47
N ALA A 84 -1.06 0.04 6.19
CA ALA A 84 -0.42 -1.12 5.59
C ALA A 84 1.11 -1.02 5.67
N LEU A 85 1.71 0.16 5.48
CA LEU A 85 3.15 0.37 5.61
C LEU A 85 3.61 0.07 7.04
N LYS A 86 2.85 0.52 8.04
CA LYS A 86 3.12 0.20 9.43
C LYS A 86 3.06 -1.30 9.68
N LYS A 87 2.01 -1.99 9.23
CA LYS A 87 1.86 -3.45 9.38
C LYS A 87 2.97 -4.22 8.66
N PHE A 88 3.30 -3.78 7.46
CA PHE A 88 4.36 -4.34 6.62
C PHE A 88 5.74 -4.20 7.27
N THR A 89 6.07 -3.01 7.79
CA THR A 89 7.33 -2.76 8.51
C THR A 89 7.39 -3.46 9.87
N GLN A 90 6.24 -3.78 10.47
CA GLN A 90 6.14 -4.60 11.68
C GLN A 90 6.25 -6.10 11.42
N GLY A 91 6.30 -6.53 10.15
CA GLY A 91 6.44 -7.93 9.77
C GLY A 91 5.12 -8.72 9.77
N GLU A 92 3.96 -8.06 9.80
CA GLU A 92 2.64 -8.72 9.80
C GLU A 92 2.32 -9.46 8.49
N THR A 93 3.13 -9.28 7.43
CA THR A 93 3.04 -10.04 6.17
C THR A 93 3.76 -11.40 6.22
N GLY A 94 4.04 -11.94 7.41
CA GLY A 94 4.64 -13.26 7.57
C GLY A 94 6.09 -13.36 7.06
N GLY A 95 6.83 -12.25 7.13
CA GLY A 95 8.20 -12.14 6.61
C GLY A 95 8.30 -11.88 5.10
N ASN A 96 7.18 -11.83 4.38
CA ASN A 96 7.18 -11.47 2.97
C ASN A 96 7.19 -9.94 2.81
N GLN A 97 8.36 -9.37 2.46
CA GLN A 97 8.56 -7.94 2.23
C GLN A 97 8.50 -7.56 0.74
N SER A 98 7.74 -8.31 -0.06
CA SER A 98 7.67 -8.03 -1.49
C SER A 98 6.67 -6.94 -1.86
N GLN A 99 6.81 -6.45 -3.10
CA GLN A 99 5.93 -5.44 -3.68
C GLN A 99 4.47 -5.91 -3.67
N GLY A 100 4.23 -7.16 -4.06
CA GLY A 100 2.90 -7.75 -4.11
C GLY A 100 2.26 -7.85 -2.72
N ALA A 101 3.05 -8.24 -1.71
CA ALA A 101 2.58 -8.33 -0.33
C ALA A 101 2.17 -6.96 0.23
N PHE A 102 3.00 -5.93 0.02
CA PHE A 102 2.66 -4.58 0.48
C PHE A 102 1.47 -4.00 -0.29
N LEU A 103 1.44 -4.15 -1.62
CA LEU A 103 0.34 -3.68 -2.46
C LEU A 103 -0.99 -4.34 -2.05
N GLY A 104 -0.99 -5.67 -1.91
CA GLY A 104 -2.17 -6.42 -1.51
C GLY A 104 -2.67 -6.01 -0.13
N LEU A 105 -1.74 -5.81 0.83
CA LEU A 105 -2.07 -5.32 2.15
C LEU A 105 -2.70 -3.92 2.11
N ALA A 106 -2.10 -2.96 1.40
CA ALA A 106 -2.63 -1.61 1.26
C ALA A 106 -4.03 -1.58 0.63
N MET A 107 -4.22 -2.33 -0.45
CA MET A 107 -5.52 -2.46 -1.13
C MET A 107 -6.57 -3.07 -0.22
N SER A 108 -6.21 -4.09 0.55
CA SER A 108 -7.12 -4.73 1.51
C SER A 108 -7.52 -3.82 2.66
N GLU A 109 -6.57 -3.07 3.22
CA GLU A 109 -6.83 -2.12 4.31
C GLU A 109 -7.71 -0.97 3.81
N ALA A 110 -7.51 -0.51 2.57
CA ALA A 110 -8.36 0.52 1.96
C ALA A 110 -9.79 0.03 1.77
N SER A 111 -9.95 -1.22 1.31
CA SER A 111 -11.25 -1.86 1.15
C SER A 111 -12.02 -1.94 2.49
N LYS A 112 -11.34 -2.40 3.55
CA LYS A 112 -11.91 -2.49 4.90
C LYS A 112 -12.21 -1.12 5.49
N LEU A 113 -11.28 -0.17 5.35
CA LEU A 113 -11.42 1.17 5.90
C LEU A 113 -12.58 1.90 5.23
N PHE A 114 -12.72 1.78 3.91
CA PHE A 114 -13.86 2.31 3.18
C PHE A 114 -15.18 1.73 3.70
N ASP A 115 -15.30 0.40 3.79
CA ASP A 115 -16.52 -0.25 4.32
C ASP A 115 -16.85 0.21 5.73
N SER A 116 -15.84 0.27 6.59
CA SER A 116 -15.99 0.73 7.98
C SER A 116 -16.49 2.16 8.03
N LYS A 117 -15.85 3.09 7.30
CA LYS A 117 -16.24 4.51 7.32
C LYS A 117 -17.58 4.73 6.62
N ALA A 118 -17.87 4.01 5.54
CA ALA A 118 -19.12 4.10 4.81
C ALA A 118 -20.30 3.62 5.67
N ALA A 119 -20.13 2.49 6.39
CA ALA A 119 -21.13 1.99 7.33
C ALA A 119 -21.44 2.96 8.48
N ASN A 120 -20.49 3.86 8.80
CA ASN A 120 -20.66 4.91 9.81
C ASN A 120 -21.10 6.26 9.21
N GLY A 121 -21.39 6.34 7.90
CA GLY A 121 -21.80 7.59 7.24
C GLY A 121 -20.69 8.64 7.15
N LYS A 122 -19.41 8.24 7.27
CA LYS A 122 -18.24 9.15 7.33
C LYS A 122 -17.57 9.35 5.99
N VAL A 123 -18.10 8.74 4.93
CA VAL A 123 -17.52 8.78 3.59
C VAL A 123 -18.26 9.82 2.77
N SER A 124 -17.51 10.60 2.00
CA SER A 124 -18.08 11.60 1.09
C SER A 124 -18.96 10.94 0.03
N SER A 125 -20.03 11.61 -0.40
CA SER A 125 -20.92 11.11 -1.47
C SER A 125 -20.20 10.87 -2.80
N GLU A 126 -19.08 11.55 -3.04
CA GLU A 126 -18.26 11.39 -4.24
C GLU A 126 -17.20 10.29 -4.10
N ALA A 127 -17.01 9.76 -2.90
CA ALA A 127 -16.00 8.75 -2.65
C ALA A 127 -16.52 7.35 -3.01
N SER A 128 -15.65 6.60 -3.69
CA SER A 128 -15.87 5.21 -4.07
C SER A 128 -14.79 4.31 -3.49
N LYS A 129 -15.18 3.08 -3.17
CA LYS A 129 -14.28 2.03 -2.66
C LYS A 129 -13.16 1.76 -3.65
N GLU A 130 -13.51 1.63 -4.93
CA GLU A 130 -12.57 1.33 -6.02
C GLU A 130 -11.49 2.40 -6.11
N SER A 131 -11.89 3.69 -6.04
CA SER A 131 -10.94 4.81 -6.03
C SER A 131 -10.06 4.82 -4.78
N ALA A 132 -10.60 4.48 -3.61
CA ALA A 132 -9.81 4.42 -2.38
C ALA A 132 -8.76 3.29 -2.43
N ILE A 133 -9.16 2.12 -2.91
CA ILE A 133 -8.26 0.98 -3.12
C ILE A 133 -7.19 1.32 -4.15
N GLN A 134 -7.56 1.93 -5.27
CA GLN A 134 -6.61 2.33 -6.30
C GLN A 134 -5.58 3.33 -5.73
N GLN A 135 -6.03 4.36 -5.01
CA GLN A 135 -5.13 5.35 -4.42
C GLN A 135 -4.20 4.74 -3.37
N ALA A 136 -4.70 3.83 -2.54
CA ALA A 136 -3.86 3.09 -1.60
C ALA A 136 -2.79 2.26 -2.32
N GLY A 137 -3.17 1.57 -3.39
CA GLY A 137 -2.24 0.75 -4.16
C GLY A 137 -1.19 1.57 -4.90
N GLU A 138 -1.58 2.68 -5.53
CA GLU A 138 -0.66 3.61 -6.18
C GLU A 138 0.35 4.16 -5.15
N LEU A 139 -0.12 4.64 -4.00
CA LEU A 139 0.75 5.17 -2.95
C LEU A 139 1.69 4.10 -2.37
N ALA A 140 1.19 2.89 -2.14
CA ALA A 140 2.00 1.77 -1.68
C ALA A 140 3.12 1.42 -2.66
N LEU A 141 2.82 1.38 -3.97
CA LEU A 141 3.86 1.15 -4.97
C LEU A 141 4.89 2.26 -5.02
N LYS A 142 4.45 3.52 -4.99
CA LYS A 142 5.39 4.64 -4.93
C LYS A 142 6.30 4.50 -3.71
N MET A 143 5.74 4.22 -2.52
CA MET A 143 6.51 4.04 -1.29
C MET A 143 7.51 2.89 -1.40
N TYR A 144 7.11 1.79 -2.03
CA TYR A 144 7.99 0.66 -2.29
C TYR A 144 9.17 1.05 -3.21
N PHE A 145 8.90 1.73 -4.32
CA PHE A 145 9.96 2.20 -5.22
C PHE A 145 10.86 3.24 -4.56
N LYS A 146 10.29 4.18 -3.79
CA LYS A 146 11.08 5.15 -3.02
C LYS A 146 11.98 4.45 -2.00
N SER A 147 11.47 3.39 -1.35
CA SER A 147 12.26 2.56 -0.43
C SER A 147 13.38 1.77 -1.13
N GLN A 148 13.26 1.46 -2.43
CA GLN A 148 14.33 0.82 -3.21
C GLN A 148 15.30 1.82 -3.87
N GLY A 149 14.80 2.96 -4.35
CA GLY A 149 15.53 3.96 -5.14
C GLY A 149 16.21 5.05 -4.31
N GLY A 150 15.83 5.23 -3.04
CA GLY A 150 16.55 6.07 -2.08
C GLY A 150 17.82 5.36 -1.61
N GLY A 151 18.92 5.51 -2.37
CA GLY A 151 20.20 4.89 -2.03
C GLY A 151 20.67 5.23 -0.61
N GLN A 152 20.72 4.21 0.26
CA GLN A 152 21.90 3.74 0.99
C GLN A 152 21.51 2.60 1.96
N GLN A 153 22.11 1.41 1.79
CA GLN A 153 22.11 0.23 2.72
C GLN A 153 20.84 -0.64 2.67
N GLY A 154 20.75 -1.69 1.85
CA GLY A 154 21.46 -2.94 2.05
C GLY A 154 20.98 -3.70 3.31
N PRO A 155 20.54 -4.97 3.23
CA PRO A 155 20.42 -5.85 4.42
C PRO A 155 21.77 -6.03 5.17
N SER A 156 22.87 -5.54 4.58
CA SER A 156 24.19 -5.45 5.21
C SER A 156 24.35 -4.29 6.21
N GLY A 157 23.37 -3.38 6.35
CA GLY A 157 23.43 -2.24 7.28
C GLY A 157 23.35 -2.61 8.77
N LEU A 158 22.79 -3.79 9.09
CA LEU A 158 22.77 -4.31 10.46
C LEU A 158 24.00 -5.20 10.76
N MET A 159 24.54 -5.86 9.74
CA MET A 159 25.76 -6.67 9.87
C MET A 159 27.02 -5.81 10.11
N GLY A 160 27.05 -4.58 9.57
CA GLY A 160 28.15 -3.63 9.79
C GLY A 160 28.25 -3.09 11.24
N LEU A 161 27.19 -3.20 12.04
CA LEU A 161 27.23 -2.84 13.46
C LEU A 161 27.63 -4.01 14.34
N ALA A 162 27.28 -5.25 13.98
CA ALA A 162 27.74 -6.45 14.67
C ALA A 162 29.26 -6.61 14.59
N SER A 163 29.89 -6.26 13.47
CA SER A 163 31.36 -6.24 13.31
C SER A 163 32.08 -5.10 14.04
N LYS A 164 31.34 -4.23 14.72
CA LYS A 164 31.89 -3.10 15.50
C LYS A 164 31.74 -3.31 17.01
N PHE A 165 31.16 -4.45 17.39
CA PHE A 165 31.10 -4.97 18.77
C PHE A 165 31.98 -6.22 18.97
N LEU A 166 32.67 -6.66 17.92
CA LEU A 166 33.83 -7.57 17.96
C LEU A 166 35.11 -6.73 17.83
#